data_AF-A0A4Q9QKE6-F1
#
_entry.id   AF-A0A4Q9QKE6-F1
#
_cell.length_a   1.000
_cell.length_b   1.000
_cell.length_c   1.000
_cell.angle_alpha   90.00
_cell.angle_beta   90.00
_cell.angle_gamma   90.00
#
_symmetry.space_group_name_H-M   'P 1'
#
loop_
_entity.id
_entity.type
_entity.pdbx_description
1 polymer ?
#
loop_
_entity_poly.entity_id
_entity_poly.type
_entity_poly.pdbx_seq_one_letter_code
_entity_poly.pdbx_strand_id
1 'polypeptide(L)'
;MIQAQGATQYGIQRQYAMGVGFHHAESGADFSLEFPCAGLPLAIANWEAIRAYMEHEVHSLKEIQDPLDLQGPDDPLHEGLHTFRNARERMRRRYRENEVVGFYVFGWYLYHVMTLWTLPFHLTEWEVGRVKRMHRQDIPEAMRAWSQPLPPGQWARPSEELQRQSRQVEALRQRDPQRSIIEVFAEVQRSHTAV
;
A
#
# COMPACT_ATOMS: atom_id res chain seq x y z
N MET A 1 9.26 2.46 15.42
CA MET A 1 9.08 1.00 15.30
C MET A 1 9.38 0.39 16.66
N ILE A 2 8.50 -0.48 17.15
CA ILE A 2 8.64 -1.10 18.48
C ILE A 2 8.76 -2.60 18.30
N GLN A 3 9.75 -3.20 18.95
CA GLN A 3 9.94 -4.65 18.99
C GLN A 3 9.92 -5.09 20.45
N ALA A 4 8.98 -5.97 20.78
CA ALA A 4 8.91 -6.64 22.07
C ALA A 4 9.23 -8.12 21.88
N GLN A 5 10.02 -8.69 22.79
CA GLN A 5 10.31 -10.12 22.83
C GLN A 5 9.97 -10.65 24.21
N GLY A 6 9.10 -11.67 24.26
CA GLY A 6 8.75 -12.40 25.47
C GLY A 6 9.15 -13.87 25.33
N ALA A 7 9.76 -14.43 26.36
CA ALA A 7 9.98 -15.87 26.45
C ALA A 7 8.81 -16.50 27.21
N THR A 8 8.14 -17.48 26.60
CA THR A 8 7.09 -18.28 27.23
C THR A 8 7.57 -19.73 27.35
N GLN A 9 6.87 -20.55 28.14
CA GLN A 9 7.15 -21.98 28.27
C GLN A 9 7.08 -22.73 26.91
N TYR A 10 6.44 -22.15 25.90
CA TYR A 10 6.26 -22.71 24.55
C TYR A 10 7.21 -22.12 23.49
N GLY A 11 8.10 -21.20 23.87
CA GLY A 11 9.08 -20.60 22.97
C GLY A 11 9.16 -19.06 23.05
N ILE A 12 9.93 -18.48 22.13
CA ILE A 12 10.14 -17.03 22.03
C ILE A 12 9.04 -16.42 21.16
N GLN A 13 8.20 -15.57 21.76
CA GLN A 13 7.20 -14.79 21.04
C GLN A 13 7.78 -13.41 20.71
N ARG A 14 7.81 -13.06 19.41
CA ARG A 14 8.22 -11.73 18.93
C ARG A 14 6.98 -10.96 18.52
N GLN A 15 6.82 -9.75 19.07
CA GLN A 15 5.77 -8.82 18.69
C GLN A 15 6.41 -7.60 18.03
N TYR A 16 5.88 -7.23 16.88
CA TYR A 16 6.29 -6.04 16.14
C TYR A 16 5.12 -5.07 16.14
N ALA A 17 5.39 -3.79 16.33
CA ALA A 17 4.39 -2.75 16.23
C ALA A 17 4.93 -1.51 15.51
N MET A 18 4.03 -0.87 14.77
CA MET A 18 4.26 0.47 14.24
C MET A 18 3.74 1.47 15.27
N GLY A 19 4.62 2.34 15.76
CA GLY A 19 4.29 3.38 16.73
C GLY A 19 4.37 4.77 16.12
N VAL A 20 3.38 5.62 16.36
CA VAL A 20 3.40 7.06 16.03
C VAL A 20 3.30 7.85 17.33
N GLY A 21 4.31 8.66 17.62
CA GLY A 21 4.30 9.58 18.77
C GLY A 21 3.96 10.99 18.31
N PHE A 22 3.11 11.70 19.06
CA PHE A 22 2.84 13.12 18.84
C PHE A 22 2.73 13.86 20.18
N HIS A 23 3.30 15.06 20.21
CA HIS A 23 3.24 15.95 21.37
C HIS A 23 1.99 16.83 21.23
N HIS A 24 1.09 16.75 22.21
CA HIS A 24 -0.10 17.59 22.23
C HIS A 24 0.20 18.91 22.96
N ALA A 25 0.32 19.99 22.18
CA ALA A 25 0.73 21.30 22.70
C ALA A 25 -0.20 21.87 23.78
N GLU A 26 -1.52 21.60 23.70
CA GLU A 26 -2.50 22.15 24.65
C GLU A 26 -2.50 21.41 26.00
N SER A 27 -2.24 20.10 26.01
CA SER A 27 -2.19 19.32 27.26
C SER A 27 -0.77 19.14 27.81
N GLY A 28 0.26 19.53 27.05
CA GLY A 28 1.67 19.32 27.40
C GLY A 28 2.05 17.85 27.59
N ALA A 29 1.30 16.93 26.97
CA ALA A 29 1.47 15.50 27.14
C ALA A 29 1.90 14.85 25.82
N ASP A 30 2.80 13.89 25.92
CA ASP A 30 3.20 13.03 24.82
C ASP A 30 2.24 11.86 24.69
N PHE A 31 1.68 11.68 23.49
CA PHE A 31 0.83 10.55 23.16
C PHE A 31 1.55 9.61 22.20
N SER A 32 1.41 8.30 22.42
CA SER A 32 1.87 7.26 21.50
C SER A 32 0.69 6.40 21.04
N LEU A 33 0.60 6.18 19.74
CA LEU A 33 -0.32 5.24 19.11
C LEU A 33 0.48 4.05 18.60
N GLU A 34 0.10 2.84 19.02
CA GLU A 34 0.76 1.61 18.62
C GLU A 34 -0.19 0.69 17.85
N PHE A 35 0.25 0.29 16.66
CA PHE A 35 -0.45 -0.63 15.78
C PHE A 35 0.30 -1.96 15.74
N PRO A 36 -0.27 -3.06 16.26
CA PRO A 36 0.36 -4.36 16.21
C PRO A 36 0.50 -4.82 14.75
N CYS A 37 1.67 -5.33 14.40
CA CYS A 37 2.02 -5.80 13.06
C CYS A 37 2.47 -7.26 13.13
N ALA A 38 2.05 -8.08 12.15
CA ALA A 38 2.40 -9.50 12.10
C ALA A 38 3.90 -9.78 11.87
N GLY A 39 4.69 -8.76 11.52
CA GLY A 39 6.12 -8.88 11.30
C GLY A 39 6.82 -7.54 11.11
N LEU A 40 8.15 -7.56 11.23
CA LEU A 40 9.00 -6.40 10.96
C LEU A 40 8.79 -5.80 9.56
N PRO A 41 8.76 -6.59 8.46
CA PRO A 41 8.58 -6.02 7.13
C PRO A 41 7.25 -5.27 6.98
N LEU A 42 6.21 -5.74 7.65
CA LEU A 42 4.89 -5.11 7.61
C LEU A 42 4.88 -3.78 8.36
N ALA A 43 5.56 -3.69 9.51
CA ALA A 43 5.70 -2.43 10.23
C ALA A 43 6.50 -1.38 9.41
N ILE A 44 7.54 -1.82 8.70
CA ILE A 44 8.30 -0.96 7.78
C ILE A 44 7.43 -0.55 6.59
N ALA A 45 6.69 -1.48 5.99
CA ALA A 45 5.81 -1.20 4.86
C ALA A 45 4.70 -0.21 5.23
N ASN A 46 4.10 -0.33 6.41
CA ASN A 46 3.09 0.62 6.89
C ASN A 46 3.69 2.02 7.06
N TRP A 47 4.91 2.13 7.59
CA TRP A 47 5.61 3.42 7.69
C TRP A 47 5.93 4.01 6.32
N GLU A 48 6.47 3.20 5.41
CA GLU A 48 6.76 3.61 4.03
C GLU A 48 5.50 4.04 3.27
N ALA A 49 4.36 3.40 3.50
CA ALA A 49 3.09 3.79 2.92
C ALA A 49 2.64 5.18 3.40
N ILE A 50 2.75 5.47 4.70
CA ILE A 50 2.44 6.80 5.24
C ILE A 50 3.41 7.85 4.68
N ARG A 51 4.71 7.55 4.67
CA ARG A 51 5.73 8.45 4.10
C ARG A 51 5.47 8.73 2.62
N ALA A 52 5.20 7.69 1.83
CA ALA A 52 4.86 7.82 0.42
C ALA A 52 3.60 8.66 0.21
N TYR A 53 2.56 8.47 1.03
CA TYR A 53 1.35 9.30 1.00
C TYR A 53 1.67 10.78 1.30
N MET A 54 2.50 11.06 2.29
CA MET A 54 2.84 12.44 2.69
C MET A 54 3.81 13.14 1.73
N GLU A 55 4.73 12.41 1.10
CA GLU A 55 5.86 12.98 0.36
C GLU A 55 5.67 12.91 -1.16
N HIS A 56 5.06 11.84 -1.67
CA HIS A 56 4.94 11.59 -3.10
C HIS A 56 3.53 11.84 -3.63
N GLU A 57 2.65 12.38 -2.78
CA GLU A 57 1.22 12.56 -3.07
C GLU A 57 0.68 11.36 -3.85
N VAL A 58 0.87 10.11 -3.39
CA VAL A 58 0.41 8.94 -4.18
C VAL A 58 -1.08 9.12 -4.51
N HIS A 59 -1.37 9.51 -5.75
CA HIS A 59 -2.55 10.32 -6.05
C HIS A 59 -3.83 9.50 -6.04
N SER A 60 -3.72 8.16 -6.05
CA SER A 60 -4.87 7.30 -5.84
C SER A 60 -4.48 5.89 -5.37
N LEU A 61 -5.34 5.32 -4.53
CA LEU A 61 -5.27 3.90 -4.16
C LEU A 61 -5.30 2.98 -5.39
N LYS A 62 -5.94 3.44 -6.48
CA LYS A 62 -6.04 2.73 -7.76
C LYS A 62 -4.66 2.50 -8.39
N GLU A 63 -3.76 3.47 -8.34
CA GLU A 63 -2.41 3.32 -8.89
C GLU A 63 -1.63 2.18 -8.22
N ILE A 64 -1.83 2.01 -6.91
CA ILE A 64 -1.18 0.94 -6.14
C ILE A 64 -1.88 -0.40 -6.37
N GLN A 65 -3.21 -0.41 -6.36
CA GLN A 65 -4.02 -1.63 -6.35
C GLN A 65 -4.31 -2.20 -7.74
N ASP A 66 -4.21 -1.37 -8.79
CA ASP A 66 -4.53 -1.76 -10.15
C ASP A 66 -3.37 -1.46 -11.12
N PRO A 67 -2.21 -2.12 -10.95
CA PRO A 67 -1.03 -1.89 -11.80
C PRO A 67 -1.25 -2.32 -13.25
N LEU A 68 -2.27 -3.15 -13.50
CA LEU A 68 -2.63 -3.63 -14.83
C LEU A 68 -3.78 -2.81 -15.44
N ASP A 69 -4.29 -1.77 -14.77
CA ASP A 69 -5.43 -0.94 -15.19
C ASP A 69 -6.66 -1.78 -15.59
N LEU A 70 -6.94 -2.86 -14.86
CA LEU A 70 -8.05 -3.78 -15.10
C LEU A 70 -9.37 -3.30 -14.50
N GLN A 71 -9.36 -2.33 -13.58
CA GLN A 71 -10.55 -1.74 -12.98
C GLN A 71 -11.09 -0.61 -13.88
N GLY A 72 -12.36 -0.73 -14.25
CA GLY A 72 -13.11 0.32 -14.95
C GLY A 72 -13.45 1.52 -14.05
N PRO A 73 -14.00 2.59 -14.62
CA PRO A 73 -14.38 3.80 -13.87
C PRO A 73 -15.53 3.57 -12.87
N ASP A 74 -16.43 2.62 -13.14
CA ASP A 74 -17.57 2.29 -12.28
C ASP A 74 -17.35 1.04 -11.41
N ASP A 75 -16.15 0.45 -11.47
CA ASP A 75 -15.85 -0.78 -10.74
C ASP A 75 -15.51 -0.50 -9.26
N PRO A 76 -15.80 -1.47 -8.36
CA PRO A 76 -15.36 -1.36 -6.99
C PRO A 76 -13.83 -1.30 -6.86
N LEU A 77 -13.33 -0.50 -5.92
CA LEU A 77 -11.88 -0.33 -5.65
C LEU A 77 -11.14 -1.61 -5.21
N HIS A 78 -11.82 -2.75 -5.01
CA HIS A 78 -11.19 -4.00 -4.58
C HIS A 78 -11.20 -5.00 -5.72
N GLU A 79 -10.20 -5.88 -5.79
CA GLU A 79 -10.20 -6.96 -6.78
C GLU A 79 -11.38 -7.93 -6.58
N GLY A 80 -11.95 -8.45 -7.68
CA GLY A 80 -13.12 -9.31 -7.66
C GLY A 80 -13.48 -9.90 -9.03
N LEU A 81 -14.72 -10.35 -9.22
CA LEU A 81 -15.13 -10.95 -10.51
C LEU A 81 -15.10 -9.95 -11.67
N HIS A 82 -15.31 -8.67 -11.38
CA HIS A 82 -15.26 -7.61 -12.39
C HIS A 82 -13.86 -7.50 -13.00
N THR A 83 -12.78 -7.62 -12.22
CA THR A 83 -11.41 -7.59 -12.77
C THR A 83 -11.16 -8.76 -13.72
N PHE A 84 -11.66 -9.96 -13.40
CA PHE A 84 -11.58 -11.11 -14.31
C PHE A 84 -12.39 -10.91 -15.59
N ARG A 85 -13.61 -10.34 -15.48
CA ARG A 85 -14.45 -10.03 -16.66
C ARG A 85 -13.77 -9.02 -17.56
N ASN A 86 -13.22 -7.95 -16.99
CA ASN A 86 -12.50 -6.91 -17.71
C ASN A 86 -11.22 -7.45 -18.36
N ALA A 87 -10.47 -8.30 -17.65
CA ALA A 87 -9.29 -8.97 -18.20
C ALA A 87 -9.66 -9.86 -19.40
N ARG A 88 -10.78 -10.60 -19.31
CA ARG A 88 -11.27 -11.44 -20.41
C ARG A 88 -11.73 -10.62 -21.61
N GLU A 89 -12.43 -9.50 -21.38
CA GLU A 89 -12.85 -8.58 -22.43
C GLU A 89 -11.65 -7.93 -23.11
N ARG A 90 -10.66 -7.50 -22.32
CA ARG A 90 -9.38 -6.99 -22.83
C ARG A 90 -8.69 -8.04 -23.70
N MET A 91 -8.59 -9.29 -23.25
CA MET A 91 -7.98 -10.38 -24.03
C MET A 91 -8.69 -10.59 -25.37
N ARG A 92 -10.04 -10.57 -25.38
CA ARG A 92 -10.84 -10.68 -26.60
C ARG A 92 -10.64 -9.49 -27.54
N ARG A 93 -10.55 -8.27 -26.99
CA ARG A 93 -10.27 -7.06 -27.75
C ARG A 93 -8.90 -7.15 -28.43
N ARG A 94 -7.85 -7.47 -27.67
CA ARG A 94 -6.48 -7.61 -28.19
C ARG A 94 -6.38 -8.66 -29.29
N TYR A 95 -7.15 -9.75 -29.19
CA TYR A 95 -7.23 -10.74 -30.25
C TYR A 95 -7.93 -10.20 -31.51
N ARG A 96 -9.06 -9.48 -31.36
CA ARG A 96 -9.77 -8.84 -32.49
C ARG A 96 -8.93 -7.77 -33.20
N GLU A 97 -8.11 -7.05 -32.45
CA GLU A 97 -7.20 -6.01 -32.94
C GLU A 97 -5.87 -6.60 -33.47
N ASN A 98 -5.72 -7.94 -33.47
CA ASN A 98 -4.51 -8.66 -33.88
C ASN A 98 -3.24 -8.26 -33.11
N GLU A 99 -3.36 -7.71 -31.91
CA GLU A 99 -2.21 -7.39 -31.04
C GLU A 99 -1.58 -8.65 -30.44
N VAL A 100 -2.33 -9.74 -30.34
CA VAL A 100 -1.89 -11.01 -29.73
C VAL A 100 -2.19 -12.19 -30.63
N VAL A 101 -1.24 -13.12 -30.69
CA VAL A 101 -1.35 -14.36 -31.48
C VAL A 101 -2.30 -15.35 -30.78
N GLY A 102 -3.03 -16.15 -31.56
CA GLY A 102 -4.00 -17.12 -31.01
C GLY A 102 -3.44 -18.10 -29.97
N PHE A 103 -2.16 -18.47 -30.06
CA PHE A 103 -1.50 -19.31 -29.04
C PHE A 103 -1.40 -18.62 -27.67
N TYR A 104 -1.19 -17.30 -27.63
CA TYR A 104 -1.16 -16.52 -26.39
C TYR A 104 -2.55 -16.51 -25.73
N VAL A 105 -3.60 -16.34 -26.53
CA VAL A 105 -4.99 -16.40 -26.05
C VAL A 105 -5.31 -17.78 -25.49
N PHE A 106 -4.90 -18.85 -26.19
CA PHE A 106 -5.06 -20.23 -25.71
C PHE A 106 -4.33 -20.45 -24.38
N GLY A 107 -3.07 -20.04 -24.26
CA GLY A 107 -2.29 -20.14 -23.02
C GLY A 107 -2.93 -19.38 -21.87
N TRP A 108 -3.47 -18.18 -22.13
CA TRP A 108 -4.19 -17.40 -21.12
C TRP A 108 -5.40 -18.15 -20.58
N TYR A 109 -6.22 -18.74 -21.46
CA TYR A 109 -7.38 -19.53 -21.04
C TYR A 109 -6.99 -20.81 -20.30
N LEU A 110 -5.97 -21.52 -20.78
CA LEU A 110 -5.45 -22.73 -20.13
C LEU A 110 -4.95 -22.43 -18.70
N TYR A 111 -4.18 -21.36 -18.54
CA TYR A 111 -3.72 -20.90 -17.22
C TYR A 111 -4.88 -20.67 -16.27
N HIS A 112 -5.92 -19.94 -16.70
CA HIS A 112 -7.08 -19.68 -15.85
C HIS A 112 -7.86 -20.95 -15.53
N VAL A 113 -7.98 -21.92 -16.44
CA VAL A 113 -8.62 -23.22 -16.11
C VAL A 113 -7.84 -23.95 -15.04
N MET A 114 -6.50 -23.96 -15.15
CA MET A 114 -5.62 -24.59 -14.17
C MET A 114 -5.66 -23.91 -12.80
N THR A 115 -5.93 -22.60 -12.74
CA THR A 115 -6.06 -21.83 -11.49
C THR A 115 -7.51 -21.72 -10.98
N LEU A 116 -8.38 -22.67 -11.36
CA LEU A 116 -9.78 -22.76 -10.91
C LEU A 116 -10.69 -21.62 -11.44
N TRP A 117 -10.29 -21.02 -12.56
CA TRP A 117 -11.05 -20.09 -13.37
C TRP A 117 -11.56 -18.86 -12.60
N THR A 118 -12.86 -18.81 -12.28
CA THR A 118 -13.50 -17.71 -11.55
C THR A 118 -13.59 -17.96 -10.05
N LEU A 119 -13.27 -19.17 -9.59
CA LEU A 119 -13.48 -19.59 -8.21
C LEU A 119 -12.64 -18.78 -7.19
N PRO A 120 -11.36 -18.44 -7.47
CA PRO A 120 -10.60 -17.56 -6.58
C PRO A 120 -11.26 -16.19 -6.43
N PHE A 121 -11.79 -15.62 -7.52
CA PHE A 121 -12.44 -14.30 -7.49
C PHE A 121 -13.76 -14.31 -6.71
N HIS A 122 -14.52 -15.40 -6.76
CA HIS A 122 -15.69 -15.59 -5.90
C HIS A 122 -15.31 -15.67 -4.41
N LEU A 123 -14.18 -16.33 -4.10
CA LEU A 123 -13.67 -16.39 -2.74
C LEU A 123 -13.26 -14.99 -2.24
N THR A 124 -12.58 -14.21 -3.08
CA THR A 124 -12.21 -12.82 -2.77
C THR A 124 -13.45 -11.97 -2.49
N GLU A 125 -14.48 -12.00 -3.34
CA GLU A 125 -15.71 -11.25 -3.10
C GLU A 125 -16.42 -11.68 -1.82
N TRP A 126 -16.42 -12.99 -1.53
CA TRP A 126 -16.97 -13.51 -0.29
C TRP A 126 -16.20 -13.05 0.94
N GLU A 127 -14.87 -13.07 0.88
CA GLU A 127 -13.98 -12.62 1.95
C GLU A 127 -14.14 -11.12 2.19
N VAL A 128 -14.11 -10.31 1.14
CA VAL A 128 -14.37 -8.87 1.21
C VAL A 128 -15.75 -8.61 1.80
N GLY A 129 -16.78 -9.34 1.36
CA GLY A 129 -18.12 -9.26 1.93
C GLY A 129 -18.15 -9.64 3.41
N ARG A 130 -17.37 -10.65 3.83
CA ARG A 130 -17.23 -11.07 5.22
C ARG A 130 -16.54 -9.99 6.05
N VAL A 131 -15.42 -9.45 5.58
CA VAL A 131 -14.68 -8.35 6.23
C VAL A 131 -15.60 -7.14 6.37
N LYS A 132 -16.32 -6.72 5.33
CA LYS A 132 -17.30 -5.62 5.40
C LYS A 132 -18.39 -5.85 6.43
N ARG A 133 -18.86 -7.09 6.60
CA ARG A 133 -19.84 -7.44 7.65
C ARG A 133 -19.25 -7.39 9.06
N MET A 134 -17.99 -7.81 9.23
CA MET A 134 -17.29 -7.78 10.52
C MET A 134 -16.89 -6.34 10.92
N HIS A 135 -16.43 -5.55 9.95
CA HIS A 135 -16.06 -4.14 10.11
C HIS A 135 -17.25 -3.18 9.88
N ARG A 136 -18.47 -3.61 10.22
CA ARG A 136 -19.66 -2.74 10.21
C ARG A 136 -19.71 -1.82 11.45
N GLN A 137 -18.56 -1.39 11.95
CA GLN A 137 -18.50 -0.22 12.82
C GLN A 137 -18.29 0.95 11.89
N ASP A 138 -19.38 1.62 11.54
CA ASP A 138 -19.30 2.88 10.84
C ASP A 138 -18.35 3.78 11.60
N ILE A 139 -17.36 4.34 10.89
CA ILE A 139 -16.44 5.33 11.45
C ILE A 139 -17.30 6.38 12.17
N PRO A 140 -17.11 6.59 13.50
CA PRO A 140 -17.90 7.54 14.26
C PRO A 140 -17.95 8.90 13.54
N GLU A 141 -19.06 9.62 13.63
CA GLU A 141 -19.21 10.87 12.85
C GLU A 141 -18.13 11.89 13.19
N ALA A 142 -17.77 12.03 14.48
CA ALA A 142 -16.62 12.80 14.91
C ALA A 142 -15.33 12.32 14.22
N MET A 143 -15.18 11.00 14.11
CA MET A 143 -14.07 10.37 13.41
C MET A 143 -14.14 10.55 11.86
N ARG A 144 -15.28 10.89 11.30
CA ARG A 144 -15.37 11.21 9.86
C ARG A 144 -15.03 12.68 9.61
N ALA A 145 -15.47 13.56 10.50
CA ALA A 145 -15.25 15.00 10.40
C ALA A 145 -13.76 15.38 10.49
N TRP A 146 -13.02 14.90 11.51
CA TRP A 146 -11.57 15.13 11.63
C TRP A 146 -10.72 14.43 10.55
N SER A 147 -11.28 13.47 9.80
CA SER A 147 -10.58 12.75 8.73
C SER A 147 -10.74 13.40 7.36
N GLN A 148 -11.53 14.47 7.23
CA GLN A 148 -11.59 15.21 5.98
C GLN A 148 -10.23 15.87 5.70
N PRO A 149 -9.80 15.93 4.42
CA PRO A 149 -8.54 16.56 4.07
C PRO A 149 -8.55 18.03 4.50
N LEU A 150 -7.45 18.48 5.10
CA LEU A 150 -7.26 19.89 5.43
C LEU A 150 -7.31 20.73 4.14
N PRO A 151 -7.77 21.98 4.20
CA PRO A 151 -7.67 22.90 3.07
C PRO A 151 -6.22 23.02 2.59
N PRO A 152 -5.95 23.12 1.27
CA PRO A 152 -4.58 23.18 0.73
C PRO A 152 -3.69 24.28 1.34
N GLY A 153 -4.30 25.39 1.78
CA GLY A 153 -3.57 26.47 2.46
C GLY A 153 -3.03 26.12 3.84
N GLN A 154 -3.51 25.04 4.47
CA GLN A 154 -3.06 24.55 5.78
C GLN A 154 -2.10 23.37 5.67
N TRP A 155 -1.74 22.97 4.46
CA TRP A 155 -0.79 21.87 4.26
C TRP A 155 0.61 22.33 4.66
N ALA A 156 1.23 21.57 5.55
CA ALA A 156 2.63 21.74 5.86
C ALA A 156 3.46 21.43 4.61
N ARG A 157 4.34 22.36 4.22
CA ARG A 157 5.25 22.14 3.09
C ARG A 157 6.49 21.39 3.59
N PRO A 158 7.01 20.42 2.83
CA PRO A 158 8.27 19.78 3.18
C PRO A 158 9.38 20.82 3.25
N SER A 159 10.24 20.72 4.26
CA SER A 159 11.38 21.62 4.44
C SER A 159 12.35 21.50 3.24
N GLU A 160 13.17 22.53 3.00
CA GLU A 160 14.15 22.50 1.92
C GLU A 160 15.16 21.35 2.07
N GLU A 161 15.49 21.00 3.31
CA GLU A 161 16.35 19.85 3.64
C GLU A 161 15.71 18.53 3.19
N LEU A 162 14.45 18.30 3.54
CA LEU A 162 13.71 17.11 3.13
C LEU A 162 13.62 17.03 1.61
N GLN A 163 13.25 18.13 0.95
CA GLN A 163 13.21 18.18 -0.52
C GLN A 163 14.56 17.82 -1.16
N ARG A 164 15.68 18.24 -0.56
CA ARG A 164 17.03 17.88 -1.03
C ARG A 164 17.29 16.37 -0.88
N GLN A 165 16.95 15.79 0.27
CA GLN A 165 17.12 14.36 0.52
C GLN A 165 16.24 13.52 -0.43
N SER A 166 14.99 13.91 -0.65
CA SER A 166 14.09 13.26 -1.62
C SER A 166 14.69 13.20 -3.02
N ARG A 167 15.22 14.33 -3.50
CA ARG A 167 15.90 14.39 -4.82
C ARG A 167 17.12 13.47 -4.90
N GLN A 168 17.87 13.33 -3.81
CA GLN A 168 19.02 12.41 -3.77
C GLN A 168 18.59 10.94 -3.82
N VAL A 169 17.56 10.59 -3.06
CA VAL A 169 16.96 9.24 -3.09
C VAL A 169 16.45 8.92 -4.49
N GLU A 170 15.73 9.85 -5.11
CA GLU A 170 15.19 9.67 -6.46
C GLU A 170 16.29 9.49 -7.51
N ALA A 171 17.35 10.30 -7.46
CA ALA A 171 18.49 10.16 -8.35
C ALA A 171 19.21 8.81 -8.19
N LEU A 172 19.33 8.29 -6.97
CA LEU A 172 19.89 6.97 -6.71
C LEU A 172 18.97 5.85 -7.22
N ARG A 173 17.65 5.99 -7.04
CA ARG A 173 16.65 5.04 -7.55
C ARG A 173 16.62 4.98 -9.08
N GLN A 174 16.75 6.12 -9.75
CA GLN A 174 16.79 6.16 -11.21
C GLN A 174 18.06 5.49 -11.76
N ARG A 175 19.18 5.57 -11.04
CA ARG A 175 20.45 4.91 -11.42
C ARG A 175 20.42 3.41 -11.21
N ASP A 176 19.82 2.95 -10.12
CA ASP A 176 19.72 1.53 -9.80
C ASP A 176 18.32 1.16 -9.29
N PRO A 177 17.38 0.88 -10.21
CA PRO A 177 15.99 0.56 -9.86
C PRO A 177 15.83 -0.75 -9.09
N GLN A 178 16.81 -1.67 -9.16
CA GLN A 178 16.74 -2.97 -8.49
C GLN A 178 17.32 -2.94 -7.07
N ARG A 179 17.99 -1.85 -6.69
CA ARG A 179 18.58 -1.70 -5.38
C ARG A 179 17.53 -1.60 -4.29
N SER A 180 17.82 -2.19 -3.14
CA SER A 180 16.95 -2.12 -1.96
C SER A 180 16.73 -0.66 -1.54
N ILE A 181 15.46 -0.27 -1.44
CA ILE A 181 15.07 1.09 -1.05
C ILE A 181 15.62 1.48 0.33
N ILE A 182 15.72 0.52 1.25
CA ILE A 182 16.25 0.73 2.59
C ILE A 182 17.73 1.11 2.55
N GLU A 183 18.51 0.49 1.65
CA GLU A 183 19.92 0.80 1.50
C GLU A 183 20.13 2.20 0.91
N VAL A 184 19.29 2.59 -0.06
CA VAL A 184 19.30 3.92 -0.66
C VAL A 184 19.02 4.98 0.40
N PHE A 185 17.98 4.81 1.23
CA PHE A 185 17.70 5.74 2.33
C PHE A 185 18.83 5.78 3.37
N ALA A 186 19.40 4.63 3.72
CA ALA A 186 20.49 4.57 4.68
C ALA A 186 21.78 5.25 4.17
N GLU A 187 22.01 5.26 2.85
CA GLU A 187 23.12 5.96 2.21
C GLU A 187 22.90 7.48 2.23
N VAL A 188 21.72 7.94 1.86
CA VAL A 188 21.35 9.37 1.89
C VAL A 188 21.38 9.93 3.32
N GLN A 189 20.93 9.15 4.30
CA GLN A 189 21.00 9.58 5.69
C GLN A 189 22.45 9.68 6.18
N ARG A 190 23.32 8.74 5.78
CA ARG A 190 24.75 8.74 6.13
C ARG A 190 25.50 9.89 5.49
N SER A 191 25.21 10.21 4.23
CA SER A 191 25.82 11.36 3.56
C SER A 191 25.35 12.68 4.17
N HIS A 192 24.11 12.72 4.69
CA HIS A 192 23.59 13.87 5.41
C HIS A 192 24.27 14.11 6.76
N THR A 193 24.42 13.07 7.59
CA THR A 193 25.04 13.19 8.92
C THR A 193 26.57 13.34 8.89
N ALA A 194 27.20 13.13 7.73
CA ALA A 194 28.63 13.31 7.53
C ALA A 194 29.03 14.75 7.12
N VAL A 195 28.06 15.62 6.86
CA VAL A 195 28.25 17.06 6.54
C VAL A 195 27.96 17.89 7.78
#